data_AF-A0AAW2VWQ8-F1
#
_entry.id   AF-A0AAW2VWQ8-F1
#
_cell.length_a   1.000
_cell.length_b   1.000
_cell.length_c   1.000
_cell.angle_alpha   90.00
_cell.angle_beta   90.00
_cell.angle_gamma   90.00
#
_symmetry.space_group_name_H-M   'P 1'
#
loop_
_entity.id
_entity.type
_entity.pdbx_description
1 polymer ?
#
loop_
_entity_poly.entity_id
_entity_poly.type
_entity_poly.pdbx_seq_one_letter_code
_entity_poly.pdbx_strand_id
1 'polypeptide(L)'
;MSRNAFAKLCLLLQTYGGLEDSRHVPLSSQVAMFLSVLAHHKKNRTVKYDFIHSERTISKHFQRVLNIVLRLHPMLLIHPTPVPPNSNCLRWKWFEGCFGALDGTYIDVRVKAQDRARYRTRKGSIAINVLGVCDRDMRFIYVLAGWEVVPLIVEYFEMLLPVQLALKYVEVRFLHMSYCLVLTYIDEE
;
A
#
# COMPACT_ATOMS: atom_id res chain seq x y z
N MET A 1 9.57 3.70 14.99
CA MET A 1 8.19 4.14 15.24
C MET A 1 8.09 4.67 16.67
N SER A 2 7.35 5.76 16.92
CA SER A 2 7.17 6.28 18.28
C SER A 2 6.22 5.40 19.11
N ARG A 3 6.34 5.44 20.44
CA ARG A 3 5.44 4.69 21.34
C ARG A 3 3.97 5.08 21.17
N ASN A 4 3.69 6.37 20.94
CA ASN A 4 2.34 6.86 20.72
C ASN A 4 1.75 6.33 19.40
N ALA A 5 2.54 6.28 18.32
CA ALA A 5 2.10 5.70 17.06
C ALA A 5 1.82 4.20 17.20
N PHE A 6 2.68 3.47 17.93
CA PHE A 6 2.45 2.06 18.25
C PHE A 6 1.15 1.83 19.01
N ALA A 7 0.90 2.62 20.05
CA ALA A 7 -0.32 2.51 20.85
C ALA A 7 -1.58 2.80 20.03
N LYS A 8 -1.54 3.85 19.18
CA LYS A 8 -2.63 4.16 18.24
C LYS A 8 -2.89 3.03 17.26
N LEU A 9 -1.85 2.40 16.72
CA LEU A 9 -1.99 1.25 15.84
C LEU A 9 -2.63 0.07 16.58
N CYS A 10 -2.18 -0.25 17.80
CA CYS A 10 -2.76 -1.32 18.60
C CYS A 10 -4.25 -1.07 18.88
N LEU A 11 -4.61 0.16 19.26
CA LEU A 11 -5.99 0.56 19.47
C LEU A 11 -6.83 0.41 18.19
N LEU A 12 -6.32 0.90 17.05
CA LEU A 12 -7.01 0.78 15.76
C LEU A 12 -7.26 -0.69 15.38
N LEU A 13 -6.25 -1.55 15.54
CA LEU A 13 -6.36 -2.98 15.24
C LEU A 13 -7.30 -3.71 16.21
N GLN A 14 -7.38 -3.27 17.45
CA GLN A 14 -8.32 -3.81 18.43
C GLN A 14 -9.76 -3.36 18.12
N THR A 15 -9.99 -2.05 18.03
CA THR A 15 -11.33 -1.45 17.92
C THR A 15 -12.00 -1.78 16.59
N TYR A 16 -11.30 -1.60 15.48
CA TYR A 16 -11.88 -1.82 14.15
C TYR A 16 -11.55 -3.20 13.58
N GLY A 17 -10.40 -3.74 13.98
CA GLY A 17 -9.90 -5.02 13.46
C GLY A 17 -10.32 -6.25 14.26
N GLY A 18 -10.85 -6.08 15.47
CA GLY A 18 -11.20 -7.18 16.38
C GLY A 18 -9.98 -8.00 16.82
N LEU A 19 -8.78 -7.40 16.82
CA LEU A 19 -7.60 -8.06 17.37
C LEU A 19 -7.74 -8.15 18.88
N GLU A 20 -7.52 -9.35 19.42
CA GLU A 20 -7.62 -9.62 20.86
C GLU A 20 -6.37 -10.34 21.36
N ASP A 21 -6.16 -10.23 22.66
CA ASP A 21 -5.17 -11.02 23.38
C ASP A 21 -5.39 -12.52 23.13
N SER A 22 -4.29 -13.24 22.94
CA SER A 22 -4.28 -14.69 22.94
C SER A 22 -3.90 -15.18 24.32
N ARG A 23 -4.30 -16.41 24.68
CA ARG A 23 -4.01 -17.03 26.00
C ARG A 23 -2.56 -16.85 26.48
N HIS A 24 -1.60 -16.83 25.57
CA HIS A 24 -0.17 -16.73 25.88
C HIS A 24 0.55 -15.55 25.22
N VAL A 25 -0.16 -14.74 24.42
CA VAL A 25 0.47 -13.67 23.62
C VAL A 25 -0.42 -12.44 23.63
N PRO A 26 -0.02 -11.34 24.31
CA PRO A 26 -0.79 -10.12 24.32
C PRO A 26 -0.81 -9.47 22.93
N LEU A 27 -1.86 -8.70 22.64
CA LEU A 27 -2.10 -7.99 21.39
C LEU A 27 -0.89 -7.16 20.97
N SER A 28 -0.32 -6.41 21.90
CA SER A 28 0.88 -5.59 21.66
C SER A 28 2.05 -6.45 21.15
N SER A 29 2.30 -7.61 21.75
CA SER A 29 3.33 -8.53 21.26
C SER A 29 3.01 -9.08 19.88
N GLN A 30 1.73 -9.38 19.58
CA GLN A 30 1.30 -9.82 18.24
C GLN A 30 1.64 -8.75 17.18
N VAL A 31 1.29 -7.49 17.45
CA VAL A 31 1.56 -6.34 16.56
C VAL A 31 3.07 -6.08 16.46
N ALA A 32 3.80 -6.17 17.56
CA ALA A 32 5.25 -5.96 17.58
C ALA A 32 6.00 -7.04 16.79
N MET A 33 5.59 -8.31 16.89
CA MET A 33 6.14 -9.39 16.06
C MET A 33 5.90 -9.12 14.56
N PHE A 34 4.68 -8.74 14.21
CA PHE A 34 4.32 -8.40 12.83
C PHE A 34 5.17 -7.26 12.27
N LEU A 35 5.29 -6.16 13.01
CA LEU A 35 6.10 -5.01 12.60
C LEU A 35 7.60 -5.33 12.55
N SER A 36 8.11 -6.18 13.44
CA SER A 36 9.53 -6.57 13.44
C SER A 36 9.91 -7.35 12.19
N VAL A 37 8.99 -8.20 11.69
CA VAL A 37 9.17 -8.91 10.42
C VAL A 37 9.14 -7.92 9.26
N LEU A 38 8.15 -7.02 9.19
CA LEU A 38 7.99 -6.09 8.07
C LEU A 38 9.07 -5.01 8.02
N ALA A 39 9.35 -4.34 9.14
CA ALA A 39 10.23 -3.16 9.17
C ALA A 39 11.70 -3.51 8.89
N HIS A 40 12.12 -4.72 9.22
CA HIS A 40 13.52 -5.14 9.13
C HIS A 40 13.73 -6.36 8.24
N HIS A 41 12.69 -6.83 7.55
CA HIS A 41 12.72 -8.05 6.75
C HIS A 41 13.32 -9.24 7.54
N LYS A 42 13.01 -9.33 8.84
CA LYS A 42 13.54 -10.37 9.73
C LYS A 42 12.87 -11.70 9.41
N LYS A 43 13.66 -12.77 9.37
CA LYS A 43 13.15 -14.15 9.28
C LYS A 43 12.57 -14.56 10.64
N ASN A 44 11.58 -15.44 10.65
CA ASN A 44 10.97 -15.97 11.88
C ASN A 44 12.02 -16.55 12.86
N ARG A 45 13.07 -17.17 12.33
CA ARG A 45 14.20 -17.67 13.13
C ARG A 45 14.86 -16.59 13.97
N THR A 46 14.99 -15.36 13.47
CA THR A 46 15.52 -14.22 14.22
C THR A 46 14.51 -13.71 15.25
N VAL A 47 13.26 -13.52 14.81
CA VAL A 47 12.16 -13.01 15.67
C VAL A 47 11.87 -13.94 16.86
N LYS A 48 12.12 -15.25 16.71
CA LYS A 48 12.03 -16.25 17.80
C LYS A 48 12.88 -15.88 19.01
N TYR A 49 14.09 -15.36 18.80
CA TYR A 49 14.97 -14.99 19.91
C TYR A 49 14.54 -13.67 20.55
N ASP A 50 14.04 -12.72 19.75
CA ASP A 50 13.58 -11.41 20.23
C ASP A 50 12.33 -11.54 21.12
N PHE A 51 11.40 -12.43 20.77
CA PHE A 51 10.10 -12.57 21.44
C PHE A 51 9.93 -13.88 22.23
N ILE A 52 10.95 -14.74 22.26
CA ILE A 52 10.96 -16.02 22.99
C ILE A 52 9.72 -16.88 22.67
N HIS A 53 9.42 -16.97 21.39
CA HIS A 53 8.26 -17.72 20.88
C HIS A 53 8.64 -18.65 19.74
N SER A 54 7.92 -19.76 19.60
CA SER A 54 8.16 -20.70 18.50
C SER A 54 7.91 -20.04 17.12
N GLU A 55 8.61 -20.51 16.09
CA GLU A 55 8.40 -20.00 14.72
C GLU A 55 6.95 -20.20 14.24
N ARG A 56 6.29 -21.27 14.69
CA ARG A 56 4.87 -21.52 14.45
C ARG A 56 3.98 -20.45 15.08
N THR A 57 4.29 -20.05 16.31
CA THR A 57 3.58 -18.97 17.02
C THR A 57 3.74 -17.65 16.28
N ILE A 58 4.96 -17.33 15.84
CA ILE A 58 5.26 -16.11 15.09
C ILE A 58 4.48 -16.09 13.77
N SER A 59 4.56 -17.16 12.96
CA SER A 59 3.80 -17.25 11.70
C SER A 59 2.30 -17.11 11.92
N LYS A 60 1.75 -17.74 12.96
CA LYS A 60 0.32 -17.66 13.30
C LYS A 60 -0.11 -16.21 13.59
N HIS A 61 0.64 -15.52 14.45
CA HIS A 61 0.30 -14.15 14.84
C HIS A 61 0.59 -13.14 13.72
N PHE A 62 1.66 -13.35 12.95
CA PHE A 62 1.94 -12.57 11.75
C PHE A 62 0.76 -12.64 10.77
N GLN A 63 0.28 -13.84 10.43
CA GLN A 63 -0.85 -14.01 9.53
C GLN A 63 -2.15 -13.41 10.11
N ARG A 64 -2.36 -13.56 11.42
CA ARG A 64 -3.54 -12.99 12.09
C ARG A 64 -3.57 -11.47 11.96
N VAL A 65 -2.45 -10.80 12.29
CA VAL A 65 -2.34 -9.34 12.19
C VAL A 65 -2.41 -8.89 10.73
N LEU A 66 -1.74 -9.58 9.80
CA LEU A 66 -1.81 -9.29 8.36
C LEU A 66 -3.25 -9.30 7.85
N ASN A 67 -4.02 -10.35 8.15
CA ASN A 67 -5.41 -10.46 7.71
C ASN A 67 -6.28 -9.32 8.25
N ILE A 68 -6.04 -8.87 9.48
CA ILE A 68 -6.77 -7.75 10.08
C ILE A 68 -6.39 -6.44 9.38
N VAL A 69 -5.10 -6.19 9.15
CA VAL A 69 -4.64 -5.00 8.43
C VAL A 69 -5.25 -4.97 7.02
N LEU A 70 -5.30 -6.10 6.31
CA LEU A 70 -5.91 -6.18 4.99
C LEU A 70 -7.42 -5.89 5.01
N ARG A 71 -8.14 -6.31 6.06
CA ARG A 71 -9.57 -5.97 6.23
C ARG A 71 -9.79 -4.49 6.52
N LEU A 72 -8.85 -3.86 7.21
CA LEU A 72 -8.89 -2.44 7.55
C LEU A 72 -8.38 -1.53 6.43
N HIS A 73 -7.89 -2.11 5.32
CA HIS A 73 -7.39 -1.37 4.17
C HIS A 73 -8.33 -0.23 3.72
N PRO A 74 -9.67 -0.39 3.62
CA PRO A 74 -10.55 0.72 3.22
C PRO A 74 -10.54 1.92 4.18
N MET A 75 -10.22 1.71 5.45
CA MET A 75 -10.10 2.77 6.46
C MET A 75 -8.69 3.37 6.52
N LEU A 76 -7.69 2.60 6.10
CA LEU A 76 -6.28 3.02 6.10
C LEU A 76 -5.94 3.86 4.86
N LEU A 77 -6.68 3.68 3.77
CA LEU A 77 -6.61 4.54 2.60
C LEU A 77 -7.43 5.81 2.83
N ILE A 78 -6.89 6.93 2.40
CA ILE A 78 -7.57 8.23 2.50
C ILE A 78 -8.48 8.47 1.30
N HIS A 79 -9.58 9.19 1.53
CA HIS A 79 -10.36 9.73 0.44
C HIS A 79 -9.55 10.84 -0.26
N PRO A 80 -9.38 10.77 -1.59
CA PRO A 80 -8.53 11.70 -2.29
C PRO A 80 -9.19 13.09 -2.34
N THR A 81 -8.40 14.14 -2.17
CA THR A 81 -8.85 15.52 -2.31
C THR A 81 -8.05 16.18 -3.42
N PRO A 82 -8.71 16.81 -4.41
CA PRO A 82 -7.99 17.43 -5.50
C PRO A 82 -7.21 18.66 -5.00
N VAL A 83 -6.12 18.97 -5.67
CA VAL A 83 -5.40 20.23 -5.47
C VAL A 83 -6.36 21.38 -5.81
N PRO A 84 -6.58 22.33 -4.88
CA PRO A 84 -7.49 23.44 -5.13
C PRO A 84 -6.89 24.42 -6.15
N PRO A 85 -7.75 25.20 -6.84
CA PRO A 85 -7.31 26.32 -7.65
C PRO A 85 -6.44 27.28 -6.83
N ASN A 86 -5.38 27.81 -7.46
CA ASN A 86 -4.45 28.74 -6.82
C ASN A 86 -3.81 28.20 -5.53
N SER A 87 -3.42 26.92 -5.50
CA SER A 87 -2.74 26.34 -4.34
C SER A 87 -1.47 27.13 -3.97
N ASN A 88 -1.39 27.61 -2.72
CA ASN A 88 -0.20 28.28 -2.19
C ASN A 88 1.02 27.34 -2.03
N CYS A 89 0.82 26.04 -2.21
CA CYS A 89 1.92 25.08 -2.15
C CYS A 89 2.73 25.12 -3.44
N LEU A 90 3.96 25.66 -3.38
CA LEU A 90 4.87 25.75 -4.54
C LEU A 90 5.06 24.43 -5.29
N ARG A 91 5.02 23.29 -4.58
CA ARG A 91 5.14 21.96 -5.16
C ARG A 91 3.92 21.54 -5.98
N TRP A 92 2.73 21.95 -5.55
CA TRP A 92 1.46 21.48 -6.11
C TRP A 92 0.69 22.55 -6.89
N LYS A 93 1.13 23.81 -6.89
CA LYS A 93 0.45 24.95 -7.52
C LYS A 93 0.20 24.80 -9.03
N TRP A 94 1.01 24.00 -9.71
CA TRP A 94 0.90 23.75 -11.15
C TRP A 94 0.07 22.50 -11.49
N PHE A 95 -0.46 21.82 -10.49
CA PHE A 95 -1.20 20.57 -10.62
C PHE A 95 -2.61 20.73 -10.07
N GLU A 96 -3.28 21.83 -10.41
CA GLU A 96 -4.69 22.06 -10.07
C GLU A 96 -5.56 20.86 -10.52
N GLY A 97 -6.54 20.50 -9.68
CA GLY A 97 -7.38 19.33 -9.91
C GLY A 97 -6.68 17.98 -9.67
N CYS A 98 -5.38 17.97 -9.34
CA CYS A 98 -4.66 16.73 -9.12
C CYS A 98 -5.01 16.04 -7.80
N PHE A 99 -5.30 14.74 -7.81
CA PHE A 99 -5.54 13.99 -6.58
C PHE A 99 -4.27 13.50 -5.88
N GLY A 100 -3.20 13.27 -6.64
CA GLY A 100 -1.99 12.67 -6.10
C GLY A 100 -0.94 12.29 -7.15
N ALA A 101 0.14 11.72 -6.66
CA ALA A 101 1.18 11.13 -7.48
C ALA A 101 1.00 9.61 -7.54
N LEU A 102 1.15 9.05 -8.74
CA LEU A 102 1.18 7.62 -8.98
C LEU A 102 2.61 7.18 -9.28
N ASP A 103 3.07 6.13 -8.60
CA ASP A 103 4.36 5.51 -8.81
C ASP A 103 4.26 3.98 -8.69
N GLY A 104 5.18 3.27 -9.35
CA GLY A 104 5.23 1.81 -9.36
C GLY A 104 6.59 1.29 -8.92
N THR A 105 6.61 0.23 -8.12
CA THR A 105 7.83 -0.43 -7.66
C THR A 105 7.79 -1.94 -7.84
N TYR A 106 8.95 -2.54 -8.11
CA TYR A 106 9.08 -3.98 -8.16
C TYR A 106 9.51 -4.51 -6.80
N ILE A 107 8.74 -5.45 -6.25
CA ILE A 107 9.06 -6.15 -5.02
C ILE A 107 9.42 -7.59 -5.37
N ASP A 108 10.65 -8.01 -5.05
CA ASP A 108 11.07 -9.39 -5.25
C ASP A 108 10.20 -10.34 -4.42
N VAL A 109 9.75 -11.43 -5.06
CA VAL A 109 8.90 -12.43 -4.41
C VAL A 109 9.46 -13.83 -4.55
N ARG A 110 9.10 -14.68 -3.59
CA ARG A 110 9.39 -16.11 -3.63
C ARG A 110 8.11 -16.85 -3.96
N VAL A 111 8.06 -17.42 -5.16
CA VAL A 111 6.93 -18.23 -5.63
C VAL A 111 7.39 -19.66 -5.94
N LYS A 112 6.44 -20.59 -6.00
CA LYS A 112 6.70 -21.98 -6.38
C LYS A 112 7.25 -22.04 -7.80
N ALA A 113 8.05 -23.07 -8.10
CA ALA A 113 8.71 -23.22 -9.40
C ALA A 113 7.73 -23.14 -10.59
N GLN A 114 6.56 -23.78 -10.45
CA GLN A 114 5.47 -23.76 -11.45
C GLN A 114 4.92 -22.36 -11.74
N ASP A 115 4.97 -21.44 -10.77
CA ASP A 115 4.40 -20.10 -10.89
C ASP A 115 5.44 -19.07 -11.34
N ARG A 116 6.73 -19.38 -11.27
CA ARG A 116 7.83 -18.42 -11.57
C ARG A 116 7.70 -17.73 -12.92
N ALA A 117 7.20 -18.44 -13.94
CA ALA A 117 7.00 -17.86 -15.26
C ALA A 117 6.06 -16.64 -15.23
N ARG A 118 5.01 -16.66 -14.40
CA ARG A 118 4.03 -15.57 -14.26
C ARG A 118 4.61 -14.33 -13.58
N TYR A 119 5.56 -14.52 -12.67
CA TYR A 119 6.18 -13.45 -11.88
C TYR A 119 7.53 -12.99 -12.46
N ARG A 120 7.88 -13.46 -13.68
CA ARG A 120 9.17 -13.14 -14.29
C ARG A 120 9.12 -11.77 -14.94
N THR A 121 9.96 -10.87 -14.46
CA THR A 121 10.14 -9.54 -15.05
C THR A 121 10.95 -9.59 -16.35
N ARG A 122 10.93 -8.50 -17.14
CA ARG A 122 11.78 -8.33 -18.33
C ARG A 122 13.27 -8.53 -18.05
N LYS A 123 13.74 -8.17 -16.85
CA LYS A 123 15.15 -8.34 -16.43
C LYS A 123 15.47 -9.74 -15.89
N GLY A 124 14.50 -10.65 -15.90
CA GLY A 124 14.67 -12.04 -15.45
C GLY A 124 14.50 -12.25 -13.94
N SER A 125 14.36 -11.19 -13.15
CA SER A 125 14.03 -11.29 -11.71
C SER A 125 12.60 -11.80 -11.50
N ILE A 126 12.36 -12.43 -10.34
CA ILE A 126 11.04 -12.90 -9.91
C ILE A 126 10.46 -11.87 -8.93
N ALA A 127 9.54 -11.05 -9.40
CA ALA A 127 8.99 -9.92 -8.64
C ALA A 127 7.50 -9.69 -8.96
N ILE A 128 6.81 -9.01 -8.05
CA ILE A 128 5.51 -8.40 -8.32
C ILE A 128 5.70 -6.91 -8.55
N ASN A 129 4.83 -6.33 -9.37
CA ASN A 129 4.72 -4.88 -9.45
C ASN A 129 3.71 -4.40 -8.41
N VAL A 130 4.04 -3.33 -7.72
CA VAL A 130 3.16 -2.64 -6.78
C VAL A 130 3.03 -1.20 -7.23
N LEU A 131 1.81 -0.83 -7.62
CA LEU A 131 1.41 0.52 -7.95
C LEU A 131 0.82 1.19 -6.70
N GLY A 132 1.29 2.38 -6.38
CA GLY A 132 0.76 3.20 -5.30
C GLY A 132 0.34 4.56 -5.84
N VAL A 133 -0.81 5.05 -5.37
CA VAL A 133 -1.22 6.44 -5.54
C VAL A 133 -1.22 7.09 -4.16
N CYS A 134 -0.52 8.22 -4.05
CA CYS A 134 -0.40 8.97 -2.81
C CYS A 134 -0.87 10.41 -2.99
N ASP A 135 -1.51 10.96 -1.97
CA ASP A 135 -1.86 12.38 -1.95
C ASP A 135 -0.63 13.28 -1.75
N ARG A 136 -0.90 14.58 -1.62
CA ARG A 136 0.10 15.63 -1.39
C ARG A 136 0.93 15.45 -0.12
N ASP A 137 0.37 14.77 0.87
CA ASP A 137 0.98 14.48 2.18
C ASP A 137 1.62 13.08 2.22
N MET A 138 1.79 12.44 1.05
CA MET A 138 2.36 11.08 0.90
C MET A 138 1.54 9.99 1.60
N ARG A 139 0.23 10.20 1.75
CA ARG A 139 -0.70 9.20 2.28
C ARG A 139 -1.29 8.41 1.13
N PHE A 140 -1.36 7.09 1.28
CA PHE A 140 -1.90 6.23 0.23
C PHE A 140 -3.40 6.47 0.02
N ILE A 141 -3.75 6.78 -1.21
CA ILE A 141 -5.12 6.82 -1.74
C ILE A 141 -5.49 5.44 -2.28
N TYR A 142 -4.54 4.77 -2.94
CA TYR A 142 -4.75 3.50 -3.60
C TYR A 142 -3.46 2.69 -3.67
N VAL A 143 -3.56 1.36 -3.55
CA VAL A 143 -2.45 0.43 -3.73
C VAL A 143 -2.93 -0.78 -4.52
N LEU A 144 -2.23 -1.13 -5.60
CA LEU A 144 -2.46 -2.33 -6.40
C LEU A 144 -1.19 -3.16 -6.47
N ALA A 145 -1.26 -4.42 -6.08
CA ALA A 145 -0.14 -5.35 -6.14
C ALA A 145 -0.50 -6.56 -6.99
N GLY A 146 0.40 -6.97 -7.89
CA GLY A 146 0.17 -8.13 -8.75
C GLY A 146 1.24 -8.35 -9.79
N TRP A 147 1.13 -9.48 -10.50
CA TRP A 147 2.01 -9.80 -11.64
C TRP A 147 1.46 -9.24 -12.96
N GLU A 148 0.14 -9.01 -13.05
CA GLU A 148 -0.57 -8.42 -14.20
C GLU A 148 -0.73 -6.90 -14.11
N VAL A 149 -0.09 -6.23 -13.15
CA VAL A 149 -0.32 -4.78 -12.95
C VAL A 149 0.03 -3.96 -14.19
N VAL A 150 0.93 -4.44 -15.06
CA VAL A 150 1.29 -3.74 -16.30
C VAL A 150 0.15 -3.77 -17.34
N PRO A 151 -0.43 -4.94 -17.73
CA PRO A 151 -1.62 -4.96 -18.58
C PRO A 151 -2.86 -4.35 -17.89
N LEU A 152 -3.00 -4.52 -16.57
CA LEU A 152 -4.12 -3.94 -15.82
C LEU A 152 -4.07 -2.42 -15.75
N ILE A 153 -2.92 -1.72 -15.84
CA ILE A 153 -2.92 -0.25 -15.93
C ILE A 153 -3.74 0.20 -17.16
N VAL A 154 -3.63 -0.50 -18.29
CA VAL A 154 -4.41 -0.19 -19.51
C VAL A 154 -5.90 -0.47 -19.28
N GLU A 155 -6.24 -1.60 -18.66
CA GLU A 155 -7.63 -1.94 -18.32
C GLU A 155 -8.20 -1.10 -17.16
N TYR A 156 -7.40 -0.59 -16.23
CA TYR A 156 -7.82 0.29 -15.12
C TYR A 156 -8.18 1.67 -15.64
N PHE A 157 -7.46 2.14 -16.66
CA PHE A 157 -7.83 3.34 -17.43
C PHE A 157 -9.16 3.14 -18.18
N GLU A 158 -9.51 1.93 -18.63
CA GLU A 158 -10.80 1.64 -19.27
C GLU A 158 -11.93 1.24 -18.30
N MET A 159 -11.64 0.57 -17.18
CA MET A 159 -12.63 0.11 -16.18
C MET A 159 -13.09 1.21 -15.22
N LEU A 160 -12.45 2.37 -15.21
CA LEU A 160 -12.94 3.56 -14.49
C LEU A 160 -14.09 4.27 -15.21
N LEU A 161 -14.51 3.83 -16.41
CA LEU A 161 -15.68 4.38 -17.13
C LEU A 161 -17.04 4.20 -16.41
N PRO A 162 -17.37 3.10 -15.71
CA PRO A 162 -18.73 2.87 -15.22
C PRO A 162 -19.01 3.28 -13.77
N VAL A 163 -17.99 3.55 -12.94
CA VAL A 163 -18.21 4.03 -11.56
C VAL A 163 -18.39 5.56 -11.60
N GLN A 164 -19.61 5.89 -11.99
CA GLN A 164 -20.18 7.17 -12.37
C GLN A 164 -19.84 8.41 -11.50
N LEU A 165 -19.66 9.50 -12.25
CA LEU A 165 -19.73 10.94 -11.96
C LEU A 165 -18.48 11.63 -11.39
N ALA A 166 -17.84 12.40 -12.28
CA ALA A 166 -16.84 13.48 -12.08
C ALA A 166 -15.35 13.13 -12.21
N LEU A 167 -14.97 12.26 -13.16
CA LEU A 167 -13.61 12.26 -13.72
C LEU A 167 -13.68 12.13 -15.24
N LYS A 168 -14.05 13.22 -15.91
CA LYS A 168 -13.86 13.36 -17.35
C LYS A 168 -12.39 13.76 -17.59
N TYR A 169 -11.69 12.94 -18.39
CA TYR A 169 -10.33 13.14 -18.91
C TYR A 169 -9.17 13.25 -17.90
N VAL A 170 -8.36 12.17 -17.83
CA VAL A 170 -7.04 12.14 -17.18
C VAL A 170 -5.99 12.63 -18.19
N GLU A 171 -5.37 13.80 -17.96
CA GLU A 171 -4.22 14.24 -18.77
C GLU A 171 -2.92 13.68 -18.20
N VAL A 172 -2.29 12.75 -18.92
CA VAL A 172 -0.96 12.23 -18.58
C VAL A 172 0.09 13.27 -18.95
N ARG A 173 0.44 14.17 -18.01
CA ARG A 173 1.59 15.06 -18.19
C ARG A 173 2.88 14.37 -17.74
N PHE A 174 3.71 13.98 -18.72
CA PHE A 174 5.07 13.53 -18.46
C PHE A 174 5.94 14.70 -17.98
N LEU A 175 6.29 14.71 -16.69
CA LEU A 175 7.41 15.54 -16.23
C LEU A 175 8.71 14.94 -16.75
N HIS A 176 9.54 15.77 -17.40
CA HIS A 176 10.93 15.46 -17.72
C HIS A 176 11.74 15.34 -16.41
N MET A 177 11.59 14.20 -15.73
CA MET A 177 12.48 13.54 -14.80
C MET A 177 11.66 12.38 -14.19
N SER A 178 11.77 11.19 -14.80
CA SER A 178 11.39 9.88 -14.25
C SER A 178 9.96 9.70 -13.70
N TYR A 179 9.03 9.32 -14.59
CA TYR A 179 7.83 8.48 -14.35
C TYR A 179 6.79 8.89 -13.29
N CYS A 180 6.67 10.17 -12.91
CA CYS A 180 5.58 10.62 -12.06
C CYS A 180 4.29 10.82 -12.89
N LEU A 181 3.26 10.01 -12.64
CA LEU A 181 1.92 10.18 -13.24
C LEU A 181 1.08 11.07 -12.31
N VAL A 182 0.51 12.13 -12.86
CA VAL A 182 -0.32 13.11 -12.16
C VAL A 182 -1.76 12.91 -12.63
N LEU A 183 -2.68 12.62 -11.71
CA LEU A 183 -4.10 12.44 -12.02
C LEU A 183 -4.83 13.79 -11.92
N THR A 184 -4.98 14.53 -13.03
CA THR A 184 -5.73 15.81 -13.08
C THR A 184 -7.18 15.62 -13.54
N TYR A 185 -8.05 16.53 -13.11
CA TYR A 185 -9.43 16.70 -13.59
C TYR A 185 -9.44 17.85 -14.61
N ILE A 186 -10.04 17.65 -15.79
CA ILE A 186 -10.27 18.70 -16.81
C ILE A 186 -11.77 19.00 -16.85
N ASP A 187 -12.17 20.23 -16.52
CA ASP A 187 -13.49 20.74 -16.87
C ASP A 187 -13.55 21.05 -18.37
N GLU A 188 -14.55 20.51 -19.07
CA GLU A 188 -14.97 21.05 -20.37
C GLU A 188 -15.92 22.23 -20.13
N GLU A 189 -15.77 23.28 -20.94
CA GLU A 189 -16.48 24.58 -20.93
C GLU A 189 -17.97 24.57 -20.54
#